data_AF-A0A7Y0KB86-F1
#
_entry.id   AF-A0A7Y0KB86-F1
#
_cell.length_a   1.000
_cell.length_b   1.000
_cell.length_c   1.000
_cell.angle_alpha   90.00
_cell.angle_beta   90.00
_cell.angle_gamma   90.00
#
_symmetry.space_group_name_H-M   'P 1'
#
loop_
_entity.id
_entity.type
_entity.pdbx_description
1 polymer ?
#
loop_
_entity_poly.entity_id
_entity_poly.type
_entity_poly.pdbx_seq_one_letter_code
_entity_poly.pdbx_strand_id
1 'polypeptide(L)'
;MVHILSNGVYKFCEWVTRLAYVNILWLCFTVLGLGLFGWMPASIAMFAVTKKWVNGETDIRIFPVFWNSYKQDWWKGNILGIIFAITFFLFYLDFRIIGTFEGNTTLLLFVMLGLFLSVSTTFFIFYLSSLITILGY
;
A
#
# COMPACT_ATOMS: atom_id res chain seq x y z
N MET A 1 -20.45 35.07 -2.26
CA MET A 1 -19.78 34.40 -1.13
C MET A 1 -20.35 33.01 -0.85
N VAL A 2 -21.66 32.86 -0.66
CA VAL A 2 -22.33 31.56 -0.41
C VAL A 2 -22.09 30.52 -1.53
N HIS A 3 -22.09 30.93 -2.81
CA HIS A 3 -21.82 30.03 -3.93
C HIS A 3 -20.39 29.45 -3.96
N ILE A 4 -19.39 30.18 -3.44
CA ILE A 4 -17.99 29.71 -3.39
C ILE A 4 -17.84 28.64 -2.30
N LEU A 5 -18.49 28.87 -1.15
CA LEU A 5 -18.59 27.91 -0.05
C LEU A 5 -19.33 26.64 -0.48
N SER A 6 -20.46 26.78 -1.17
CA SER A 6 -21.23 25.63 -1.69
C SER A 6 -20.41 24.78 -2.66
N ASN A 7 -19.66 25.40 -3.58
CA ASN A 7 -18.81 24.68 -4.52
C ASN A 7 -17.62 23.99 -3.84
N GLY A 8 -17.02 24.62 -2.82
CA GLY A 8 -15.93 24.03 -2.05
C GLY A 8 -16.38 22.78 -1.28
N VAL A 9 -17.50 22.87 -0.58
CA VAL A 9 -18.08 21.73 0.17
C VAL A 9 -18.48 20.60 -0.78
N TYR A 10 -19.07 20.93 -1.93
CA TYR A 10 -19.43 19.94 -2.95
C TYR A 10 -18.21 19.17 -3.46
N LYS A 11 -17.14 19.88 -3.84
CA LYS A 11 -15.88 19.26 -4.29
C LYS A 11 -15.24 18.40 -3.21
N PHE A 12 -15.31 18.83 -1.95
CA PHE A 12 -14.80 18.06 -0.82
C PHE A 12 -15.59 16.76 -0.63
N CYS A 13 -16.92 16.82 -0.59
CA CYS A 13 -17.78 15.64 -0.50
C CYS A 13 -17.58 14.68 -1.68
N GLU A 14 -17.44 15.20 -2.88
CA GLU A 14 -17.14 14.41 -4.08
C GLU A 14 -15.80 13.69 -3.94
N TRP A 15 -14.75 14.39 -3.51
CA TRP A 15 -13.44 13.81 -3.26
C TRP A 15 -13.49 12.70 -2.20
N VAL A 16 -14.16 12.94 -1.06
CA VAL A 16 -14.33 11.95 0.00
C VAL A 16 -15.09 10.72 -0.51
N THR A 17 -16.15 10.91 -1.29
CA THR A 17 -16.96 9.80 -1.84
C THR A 17 -16.13 8.94 -2.79
N ARG A 18 -15.33 9.57 -3.67
CA ARG A 18 -14.43 8.86 -4.59
C ARG A 18 -13.36 8.08 -3.84
N LEU A 19 -12.77 8.67 -2.80
CA LEU A 19 -11.80 8.01 -1.94
C LEU A 19 -12.41 6.82 -1.21
N ALA A 20 -13.62 6.96 -0.65
CA ALA A 20 -14.35 5.86 -0.03
C ALA A 20 -14.63 4.73 -1.04
N TYR A 21 -15.05 5.07 -2.26
CA TYR A 21 -15.32 4.10 -3.32
C TYR A 21 -14.08 3.28 -3.69
N VAL A 22 -12.91 3.92 -3.84
CA VAL A 22 -11.65 3.19 -4.11
C VAL A 22 -11.25 2.29 -2.94
N ASN A 23 -11.42 2.73 -1.70
CA ASN A 23 -11.13 1.91 -0.52
C ASN A 23 -12.04 0.68 -0.43
N ILE A 24 -13.32 0.81 -0.79
CA ILE A 24 -14.24 -0.34 -0.86
C ILE A 24 -13.79 -1.31 -1.95
N LEU A 25 -13.45 -0.82 -3.14
CA LEU A 25 -12.89 -1.67 -4.20
C LEU A 25 -11.63 -2.39 -3.70
N TRP A 26 -10.71 -1.66 -3.08
CA TRP A 26 -9.48 -2.21 -2.54
C TRP A 26 -9.73 -3.36 -1.56
N LEU A 27 -10.67 -3.18 -0.62
CA LEU A 27 -11.06 -4.24 0.33
C LEU A 27 -11.66 -5.45 -0.40
N CYS A 28 -12.63 -5.23 -1.29
CA CYS A 28 -13.27 -6.31 -2.05
C CYS A 28 -12.25 -7.13 -2.85
N PHE A 29 -11.37 -6.45 -3.58
CA PHE A 29 -10.37 -7.10 -4.43
C PHE A 29 -9.23 -7.75 -3.65
N THR A 30 -8.93 -7.24 -2.45
CA THR A 30 -8.01 -7.91 -1.51
C THR A 30 -8.61 -9.23 -1.03
N VAL A 31 -9.88 -9.22 -0.61
CA VAL A 31 -10.57 -10.44 -0.16
C VAL A 31 -10.73 -11.45 -1.30
N LEU A 32 -11.10 -10.99 -2.50
CA LEU A 32 -11.25 -11.85 -3.68
C LEU A 32 -9.93 -12.51 -4.10
N GLY A 33 -8.79 -11.83 -3.91
CA GLY A 33 -7.46 -12.39 -4.19
C GLY A 33 -6.87 -13.21 -3.05
N LEU A 34 -7.67 -13.91 -2.23
CA LEU A 34 -7.18 -14.70 -1.08
C LEU A 34 -6.41 -13.89 -0.03
N GLY A 35 -6.70 -12.58 0.10
CA GLY A 35 -6.03 -11.68 1.03
C GLY A 35 -4.60 -11.36 0.59
N LEU A 36 -3.66 -12.28 0.82
CA LEU A 36 -2.23 -12.10 0.56
C LEU A 36 -1.90 -11.89 -0.92
N PHE A 37 -2.52 -12.66 -1.80
CA PHE A 37 -2.31 -12.54 -3.25
C PHE A 37 -3.11 -11.36 -3.86
N GLY A 38 -4.17 -10.89 -3.19
CA GLY A 38 -5.03 -9.81 -3.64
C GLY A 38 -4.59 -8.43 -3.15
N TRP A 39 -3.93 -8.36 -2.01
CA TRP A 39 -3.60 -7.11 -1.32
C TRP A 39 -2.66 -6.22 -2.12
N MET A 40 -1.58 -6.79 -2.64
CA MET A 40 -0.58 -6.05 -3.41
C MET A 40 -1.15 -5.55 -4.76
N PRO A 41 -1.77 -6.38 -5.62
CA PRO A 41 -2.37 -5.89 -6.86
C PRO A 41 -3.54 -4.92 -6.63
N ALA A 42 -4.32 -5.07 -5.55
CA ALA A 42 -5.34 -4.09 -5.17
C ALA A 42 -4.72 -2.72 -4.81
N SER A 43 -3.58 -2.72 -4.11
CA SER A 43 -2.85 -1.50 -3.73
C SER A 43 -2.26 -0.79 -4.94
N ILE A 44 -1.70 -1.53 -5.90
CA ILE A 44 -1.21 -0.98 -7.18
C ILE A 44 -2.37 -0.33 -7.96
N ALA A 45 -3.53 -1.01 -8.04
CA ALA A 45 -4.71 -0.50 -8.73
C ALA A 45 -5.27 0.77 -8.08
N MET A 46 -5.28 0.84 -6.75
CA MET A 46 -5.63 2.04 -5.99
C MET A 46 -4.67 3.19 -6.33
N PHE A 47 -3.35 2.94 -6.32
CA PHE A 47 -2.35 3.95 -6.63
C PHE A 47 -2.50 4.49 -8.07
N ALA A 48 -2.80 3.61 -9.03
CA ALA A 48 -3.05 4.00 -10.41
C ALA A 48 -4.27 4.95 -10.55
N VAL A 49 -5.33 4.73 -9.77
CA VAL A 49 -6.50 5.62 -9.73
C VAL A 49 -6.14 6.96 -9.09
N THR A 50 -5.48 6.95 -7.92
CA THR A 50 -5.12 8.20 -7.22
C THR A 50 -4.12 9.04 -7.99
N LYS A 51 -3.17 8.41 -8.70
CA LYS A 51 -2.22 9.10 -9.57
C LYS A 51 -2.94 9.90 -10.65
N LYS A 52 -3.94 9.30 -11.32
CA LYS A 52 -4.74 10.00 -12.33
C LYS A 52 -5.47 11.22 -11.75
N TRP A 53 -5.97 11.12 -10.51
CA TRP A 53 -6.57 12.28 -9.83
C TRP A 53 -5.57 13.39 -9.55
N VAL A 54 -4.35 13.06 -9.11
CA VAL A 54 -3.27 14.05 -8.88
C VAL A 54 -2.85 14.72 -10.18
N ASN A 55 -2.86 13.99 -11.30
CA ASN A 55 -2.58 14.52 -12.64
C ASN A 55 -3.71 15.38 -13.22
N GLY A 56 -4.80 15.61 -12.48
CA GLY A 56 -5.93 16.44 -12.92
C GLY A 56 -6.99 15.70 -13.74
N GLU A 57 -6.81 14.41 -14.02
CA GLU A 57 -7.82 13.54 -14.65
C GLU A 57 -8.88 13.14 -13.62
N THR A 58 -9.73 14.09 -13.25
CA THR A 58 -10.77 13.87 -12.23
C THR A 58 -12.03 13.23 -12.80
N ASP A 59 -12.29 13.29 -14.11
CA ASP A 59 -13.49 12.71 -14.74
C ASP A 59 -13.29 11.26 -15.21
N ILE A 60 -12.54 10.48 -14.43
CA ILE A 60 -12.23 9.09 -14.76
C ILE A 60 -13.27 8.13 -14.18
N ARG A 61 -13.59 7.10 -14.96
CA ARG A 61 -14.39 5.97 -14.48
C ARG A 61 -13.51 5.10 -13.57
N ILE A 62 -13.74 5.18 -12.26
CA ILE A 62 -12.89 4.56 -11.23
C ILE A 62 -12.78 3.03 -11.40
N PHE A 63 -13.92 2.34 -11.55
CA PHE A 63 -13.93 0.87 -11.63
C PHE A 63 -13.18 0.30 -12.85
N PRO A 64 -13.41 0.79 -14.10
CA PRO A 64 -12.63 0.35 -15.25
C PRO A 64 -11.12 0.54 -15.11
N VAL A 65 -10.70 1.70 -14.57
CA VAL A 65 -9.28 1.99 -14.34
C VAL A 65 -8.69 1.02 -13.32
N PHE A 66 -9.40 0.83 -12.19
CA PHE A 66 -9.00 -0.09 -11.14
C PHE A 66 -8.87 -1.53 -11.66
N TRP A 67 -9.90 -2.04 -12.34
CA TRP A 67 -9.92 -3.41 -12.86
C TRP A 67 -8.88 -3.66 -13.94
N ASN A 68 -8.63 -2.68 -14.81
CA ASN A 68 -7.61 -2.79 -15.84
C ASN A 68 -6.21 -2.85 -15.22
N SER A 69 -5.91 -1.95 -14.27
CA SER A 69 -4.63 -1.94 -13.55
C SER A 69 -4.43 -3.20 -12.71
N TYR A 70 -5.47 -3.67 -12.02
CA TYR A 70 -5.44 -4.90 -11.22
C TYR A 70 -5.04 -6.13 -12.04
N LYS A 71 -5.60 -6.28 -13.25
CA LYS A 71 -5.27 -7.41 -14.13
C LYS A 71 -3.92 -7.25 -14.81
N GLN A 72 -3.56 -6.03 -15.21
CA GLN A 72 -2.29 -5.76 -15.88
C GLN A 72 -1.08 -6.06 -14.98
N ASP A 73 -1.16 -5.67 -13.71
CA ASP A 73 -0.06 -5.85 -12.76
C ASP A 73 -0.27 -7.02 -11.78
N TRP A 74 -1.25 -7.90 -12.05
CA TRP A 74 -1.55 -9.06 -11.20
C TRP A 74 -0.31 -9.92 -10.89
N TRP A 75 0.49 -10.22 -11.91
CA TRP A 75 1.69 -11.05 -11.74
C TRP A 75 2.80 -10.35 -10.98
N LYS A 76 3.07 -9.08 -11.33
CA LYS A 76 4.10 -8.27 -10.65
C LYS A 76 3.73 -8.01 -9.19
N GLY A 77 2.45 -7.72 -8.93
CA GLY A 77 1.90 -7.54 -7.59
C GLY A 77 2.04 -8.81 -6.75
N ASN A 78 1.76 -9.98 -7.31
CA ASN A 78 1.93 -11.25 -6.60
C ASN A 78 3.40 -11.57 -6.27
N ILE A 79 4.32 -11.32 -7.19
CA ILE A 79 5.77 -11.50 -6.91
C ILE A 79 6.20 -10.60 -5.75
N LEU A 80 5.81 -9.32 -5.77
CA LEU A 80 6.08 -8.41 -4.67
C LEU A 80 5.43 -8.90 -3.36
N GLY A 81 4.18 -9.33 -3.42
CA GLY A 81 3.46 -9.89 -2.27
C GLY A 81 4.17 -11.08 -1.63
N ILE A 82 4.73 -12.00 -2.45
CA ILE A 82 5.50 -13.15 -1.96
C ILE A 82 6.80 -12.71 -1.29
N ILE A 83 7.53 -11.75 -1.87
CA ILE A 83 8.77 -11.21 -1.27
C ILE A 83 8.47 -10.60 0.10
N PHE A 84 7.37 -9.85 0.21
CA PHE A 84 6.89 -9.33 1.49
C PHE A 84 6.51 -10.43 2.47
N ALA A 85 5.75 -11.44 2.03
CA ALA A 85 5.33 -12.55 2.88
C ALA A 85 6.54 -13.31 3.47
N ILE A 86 7.56 -13.58 2.64
CA ILE A 86 8.81 -14.21 3.09
C ILE A 86 9.54 -13.32 4.10
N THR A 87 9.61 -12.01 3.83
CA THR A 87 10.26 -11.05 4.75
C THR A 87 9.55 -11.00 6.11
N PHE A 88 8.22 -10.91 6.12
CA PHE A 88 7.43 -10.94 7.34
C PHE A 88 7.56 -12.29 8.09
N PHE A 89 7.64 -13.39 7.35
CA PHE A 89 7.85 -14.72 7.94
C PHE A 89 9.22 -14.83 8.62
N LEU A 90 10.29 -14.33 8.00
CA LEU A 90 11.62 -14.29 8.62
C LEU A 90 11.61 -13.46 9.90
N PHE A 91 10.99 -12.27 9.87
CA PHE A 91 10.87 -11.45 11.08
C PHE A 91 10.06 -12.13 12.18
N TYR A 92 8.97 -12.82 11.84
CA TYR A 92 8.22 -13.59 12.83
C TYR A 92 9.09 -14.66 13.50
N LEU A 93 9.95 -15.35 12.74
CA LEU A 93 10.92 -16.29 13.30
C LEU A 93 11.93 -15.60 14.20
N ASP A 94 12.48 -14.45 13.79
CA ASP A 94 13.42 -13.68 14.60
C ASP A 94 12.79 -13.28 15.94
N PHE A 95 11.57 -12.73 15.93
CA PHE A 95 10.81 -12.39 17.13
C PHE A 95 10.61 -13.60 18.04
N ARG A 96 10.28 -14.76 17.46
CA ARG A 96 10.05 -15.99 18.21
C ARG A 96 11.34 -16.54 18.83
N ILE A 97 12.45 -16.46 18.09
CA ILE A 97 13.77 -16.90 18.57
C ILE A 97 14.25 -16.00 19.70
N ILE A 98 14.15 -14.68 19.57
CA ILE A 98 14.53 -13.73 20.62
C ILE A 98 13.73 -14.00 21.90
N GLY A 99 12.43 -14.32 21.78
CA GLY A 99 11.57 -14.66 22.91
C GLY A 99 11.94 -15.94 23.67
N THR A 100 12.86 -16.76 23.17
CA THR A 100 13.36 -17.96 23.88
C THR A 100 14.58 -17.69 24.76
N PHE A 101 15.23 -16.53 24.61
CA PHE A 101 16.34 -16.13 25.47
C PHE A 101 15.81 -15.49 26.75
N GLU A 102 16.47 -15.74 27.88
CA GLU A 102 16.15 -15.11 29.17
C GLU A 102 17.21 -14.07 29.57
N GLY A 103 16.75 -13.00 30.23
CA GLY A 103 17.61 -11.98 30.83
C GLY A 103 17.86 -10.73 29.98
N ASN A 104 18.93 -9.99 30.33
CA ASN A 104 19.27 -8.70 29.69
C ASN A 104 19.65 -8.82 28.21
N THR A 105 20.02 -10.02 27.76
CA THR A 105 20.35 -10.34 26.35
C THR A 105 19.11 -10.24 25.45
N THR A 106 17.93 -10.57 25.95
CA THR A 106 16.66 -10.49 25.21
C THR A 106 16.31 -9.05 24.86
N LEU A 107 16.45 -8.13 25.83
CA LEU A 107 16.20 -6.70 25.62
C LEU A 107 17.20 -6.11 24.61
N LEU A 108 18.47 -6.49 24.69
CA LEU A 108 19.48 -6.07 23.70
C LEU A 108 19.16 -6.56 22.28
N LEU A 109 18.75 -7.83 22.13
CA LEU A 109 18.37 -8.40 20.84
C LEU A 109 17.12 -7.73 20.25
N PHE A 110 16.12 -7.38 21.07
CA PHE A 110 14.97 -6.61 20.61
C PHE A 110 15.34 -5.20 20.13
N VAL A 111 16.24 -4.52 20.85
CA VAL A 111 16.74 -3.19 20.43
C VAL A 111 17.50 -3.29 19.10
N MET A 112 18.35 -4.31 18.94
CA MET A 112 19.09 -4.54 17.69
C MET A 112 18.16 -4.86 16.52
N LEU A 113 17.16 -5.71 16.71
CA LEU A 113 16.15 -6.02 15.69
C LEU A 113 15.32 -4.77 15.33
N GLY A 114 14.93 -3.97 16.33
CA GLY A 114 14.21 -2.72 16.11
C GLY A 114 15.01 -1.69 15.31
N LEU A 115 16.30 -1.54 15.61
CA LEU A 115 17.21 -0.68 14.83
C LEU A 115 17.36 -1.18 13.39
N PHE A 116 17.55 -2.48 13.20
CA PHE A 116 17.61 -3.08 11.86
C PHE A 116 16.34 -2.78 11.06
N LEU A 117 15.15 -3.00 11.65
CA LEU A 117 13.86 -2.71 11.00
C LEU A 117 13.71 -1.22 10.63
N SER A 118 14.12 -0.31 11.52
CA SER A 118 14.06 1.13 11.24
C SER A 118 14.91 1.54 10.04
N VAL A 119 16.08 0.91 9.88
CA VAL A 119 16.99 1.17 8.77
C VAL A 119 16.42 0.57 7.48
N SER A 120 15.98 -0.69 7.52
CA SER A 120 15.39 -1.39 6.37
C SER A 120 14.15 -0.69 5.83
N THR A 121 13.25 -0.20 6.69
CA THR A 121 12.05 0.54 6.27
C THR A 121 12.40 1.87 5.59
N THR A 122 13.43 2.57 6.08
CA THR A 122 13.92 3.80 5.45
C THR A 122 14.46 3.53 4.03
N PHE A 123 15.31 2.52 3.87
CA PHE A 123 15.82 2.11 2.55
C PHE A 123 14.69 1.67 1.61
N PHE A 124 13.69 0.97 2.14
CA PHE A 124 12.54 0.53 1.36
C PHE A 124 11.72 1.71 0.81
N ILE A 125 11.47 2.75 1.62
CA ILE A 125 10.78 3.97 1.19
C ILE A 125 11.56 4.69 0.08
N PHE A 126 12.88 4.80 0.20
CA PHE A 126 13.73 5.39 -0.85
C PHE A 126 13.71 4.57 -2.16
N TYR A 127 13.70 3.25 -2.06
CA TYR A 127 13.61 2.39 -3.23
C TYR A 127 12.25 2.52 -3.94
N LEU A 128 11.15 2.56 -3.17
CA LEU A 128 9.81 2.76 -3.70
C LEU A 128 9.66 4.12 -4.40
N SER A 129 10.15 5.20 -3.80
CA SER A 129 10.07 6.54 -4.41
C SER A 129 10.89 6.62 -5.71
N SER A 130 12.06 5.98 -5.75
CA SER A 130 12.88 5.87 -6.95
C SER A 130 12.19 5.04 -8.04
N LEU A 131 11.60 3.89 -7.68
CA LEU A 131 10.90 3.02 -8.62
C LEU A 131 9.66 3.70 -9.23
N ILE A 132 8.89 4.43 -8.42
CA ILE A 132 7.74 5.23 -8.89
C ILE A 132 8.21 6.28 -9.90
N THR A 133 9.30 6.99 -9.59
CA THR A 133 9.89 8.00 -10.48
C THR A 133 10.39 7.40 -11.80
N ILE A 134 11.03 6.22 -11.77
CA ILE A 134 11.59 5.54 -12.96
C ILE A 134 10.48 4.95 -13.85
N LEU A 135 9.43 4.39 -13.24
CA LEU A 135 8.30 3.82 -13.96
C LEU A 135 7.31 4.89 -14.47
N GLY A 136 7.61 6.18 -14.24
CA GLY A 136 6.77 7.30 -14.64
C GLY A 136 5.41 7.31 -13.94
N TYR A 137 5.32 6.69 -12.76
CA TYR A 137 4.16 6.74 -11.85
C TYR A 137 4.19 7.97 -10.95
#